data_AF-A0A923QR77-F1
#
_entry.id   AF-A0A923QR77-F1
#
_cell.length_a   1.000
_cell.length_b   1.000
_cell.length_c   1.000
_cell.angle_alpha   90.00
_cell.angle_beta   90.00
_cell.angle_gamma   90.00
#
_symmetry.space_group_name_H-M   'P 1'
#
loop_
_entity.id
_entity.type
_entity.pdbx_description
1 polymer ?
#
loop_
_entity_poly.entity_id
_entity_poly.type
_entity_poly.pdbx_seq_one_letter_code
_entity_poly.pdbx_strand_id
1 'polypeptide(L)'
;MSSRTTFRLMFYINRTRPTKNGECPINMRITINGEALTMFIKRYVNPEIWDGKLGSCRGKSSEAQEVNRYMETFNLTYYGLEIHRLGRVAESHLKVL
;
A
#
# COMPACT_ATOMS: atom_id res chain seq x y z
N MET A 1 27.94 -8.06 11.74
CA MET A 1 26.66 -7.54 12.28
C MET A 1 25.54 -8.09 11.42
N SER A 2 24.51 -8.71 12.01
CA SER A 2 23.34 -9.18 11.27
C SER A 2 22.56 -7.96 10.74
N SER A 3 22.66 -7.68 9.44
CA SER A 3 21.87 -6.64 8.80
C SER A 3 20.44 -7.15 8.66
N ARG A 4 19.57 -6.80 9.62
CA ARG A 4 18.16 -7.13 9.55
C ARG A 4 17.51 -6.28 8.46
N THR A 5 17.24 -6.89 7.30
CA THR A 5 16.40 -6.26 6.28
C THR A 5 15.01 -5.99 6.87
N THR A 6 14.54 -4.75 6.77
CA THR A 6 13.20 -4.37 7.24
C THR A 6 12.32 -4.08 6.04
N PHE A 7 11.11 -4.63 6.04
CA PHE A 7 10.09 -4.39 5.03
C PHE A 7 8.80 -3.94 5.71
N ARG A 8 8.17 -2.90 5.18
CA ARG A 8 6.84 -2.45 5.61
C ARG A 8 6.03 -1.98 4.42
N LEU A 9 4.82 -2.51 4.29
CA LEU A 9 3.81 -2.04 3.35
C LEU A 9 2.64 -1.45 4.14
N MET A 10 2.19 -0.26 3.78
CA MET A 10 1.01 0.38 4.37
C MET A 10 0.18 1.12 3.32
N PHE A 11 -1.13 1.19 3.54
CA PHE A 11 -2.05 2.00 2.74
C PHE A 11 -2.53 3.21 3.53
N TYR A 12 -2.79 4.31 2.83
CA TYR A 12 -3.39 5.51 3.39
C TYR A 12 -4.09 6.32 2.31
N ILE A 13 -5.06 7.13 2.70
CA ILE A 13 -5.73 8.06 1.79
C ILE A 13 -5.01 9.41 1.77
N ASN A 14 -4.86 10.00 0.59
CA ASN A 14 -4.35 11.36 0.46
C ASN A 14 -5.51 12.37 0.47
N ARG A 15 -5.77 12.93 1.65
CA ARG A 15 -6.84 13.92 1.89
C ARG A 15 -6.58 15.29 1.26
N THR A 16 -5.38 15.55 0.72
CA THR A 16 -5.06 16.83 0.07
C THR A 16 -5.49 16.92 -1.38
N ARG A 17 -5.91 15.79 -1.98
CA ARG A 17 -6.31 15.70 -3.39
C ARG A 17 -7.66 15.00 -3.58
N PRO A 18 -8.74 15.47 -2.94
CA PRO A 18 -10.05 14.88 -3.13
C PRO A 18 -10.55 15.08 -4.56
N THR A 19 -11.36 14.14 -5.05
CA THR A 19 -12.11 14.31 -6.31
C THR A 19 -13.24 15.31 -6.12
N LYS A 20 -13.90 15.71 -7.22
CA LYS A 20 -15.11 16.56 -7.16
C LYS A 20 -16.23 15.98 -6.28
N ASN A 21 -16.25 14.65 -6.13
CA ASN A 21 -17.24 13.93 -5.32
C ASN A 21 -16.78 13.73 -3.86
N GLY A 22 -15.63 14.28 -3.47
CA GLY A 22 -15.09 14.19 -2.10
C GLY A 22 -14.30 12.91 -1.80
N GLU A 23 -14.12 12.02 -2.79
CA GLU A 23 -13.34 10.79 -2.58
C GLU A 23 -11.85 11.09 -2.56
N CYS A 24 -11.11 10.40 -1.70
CA CYS A 24 -9.67 10.57 -1.56
C CYS A 24 -8.91 9.44 -2.27
N PRO A 25 -7.82 9.73 -3.01
CA PRO A 25 -6.98 8.70 -3.61
C PRO A 25 -6.29 7.86 -2.54
N ILE A 26 -6.24 6.55 -2.75
CA ILE A 26 -5.51 5.61 -1.90
C ILE A 26 -4.08 5.49 -2.43
N ASN A 27 -3.11 5.69 -1.53
CA ASN A 27 -1.70 5.48 -1.79
C ASN A 27 -1.21 4.26 -1.01
N MET A 28 -0.27 3.55 -1.62
CA MET A 28 0.53 2.52 -0.99
C MET A 28 1.94 3.06 -0.74
N ARG A 29 2.46 2.87 0.48
CA ARG A 29 3.85 3.14 0.83
C ARG A 29 4.56 1.83 1.13
N ILE A 30 5.62 1.56 0.40
CA ILE A 30 6.54 0.45 0.64
C ILE A 30 7.81 1.04 1.22
N THR A 31 8.26 0.53 2.36
CA THR A 31 9.51 0.93 3.01
C THR A 31 10.42 -0.29 3.12
N ILE A 32 11.64 -0.18 2.61
CA ILE A 32 12.68 -1.21 2.67
C ILE A 32 13.94 -0.56 3.24
N ASN A 33 14.45 -1.07 4.36
CA ASN A 33 15.68 -0.58 4.99
C ASN A 33 15.71 0.94 5.24
N GLY A 34 14.54 1.52 5.56
CA GLY A 34 14.38 2.95 5.82
C GLY A 34 14.08 3.79 4.58
N GLU A 35 14.32 3.27 3.37
CA GLU A 35 13.95 3.93 2.12
C GLU A 35 12.50 3.64 1.76
N ALA A 36 11.75 4.63 1.30
CA ALA A 36 10.33 4.48 1.02
C ALA A 36 9.94 4.97 -0.38
N LEU A 37 9.12 4.17 -1.06
CA LEU A 37 8.40 4.53 -2.27
C LEU A 37 6.92 4.68 -1.95
N THR A 38 6.29 5.71 -2.50
CA THR A 38 4.84 5.92 -2.42
C THR A 38 4.26 5.90 -3.83
N MET A 39 3.15 5.18 -4.01
CA MET A 39 2.45 5.12 -5.29
C MET A 39 0.94 5.16 -5.11
N PHE A 40 0.26 5.80 -6.06
CA PHE A 40 -1.18 5.77 -6.17
C PHE A 40 -1.64 4.41 -6.71
N ILE A 41 -2.56 3.75 -6.02
CA ILE A 41 -3.03 2.41 -6.42
C ILE A 41 -4.21 2.43 -7.39
N LYS A 42 -4.51 3.58 -8.03
CA LYS A 42 -5.64 3.69 -8.97
C LYS A 42 -7.00 3.36 -8.34
N ARG A 43 -7.16 3.72 -7.05
CA ARG A 43 -8.42 3.64 -6.30
C ARG A 43 -8.65 4.89 -5.48
N TYR A 44 -9.90 5.29 -5.42
CA TYR A 44 -10.38 6.35 -4.54
C TYR A 44 -11.34 5.74 -3.53
N VAL A 45 -11.56 6.41 -2.41
CA VAL A 45 -12.52 5.98 -1.40
C VAL A 45 -13.10 7.18 -0.68
N ASN A 46 -14.36 7.07 -0.27
CA ASN A 46 -14.93 8.04 0.64
C ASN A 46 -14.15 8.03 1.99
N PRO A 47 -13.62 9.18 2.45
CA PRO A 47 -12.85 9.25 3.69
C PRO A 47 -13.63 8.79 4.93
N GLU A 48 -14.97 8.84 4.91
CA GLU A 48 -15.83 8.41 6.02
C GLU A 48 -15.78 6.90 6.24
N ILE A 49 -15.61 6.11 5.18
CA ILE A 49 -15.51 4.65 5.31
C ILE A 49 -14.07 4.19 5.53
N TRP A 50 -13.08 5.08 5.55
CA TRP A 50 -11.67 4.72 5.78
C TRP A 50 -11.34 4.63 7.28
N ASP A 51 -10.59 3.59 7.67
CA ASP A 51 -9.92 3.48 8.96
C ASP A 51 -8.44 3.82 8.82
N GLY A 52 -8.04 4.98 9.33
CA GLY A 52 -6.64 5.41 9.29
C GLY A 52 -5.68 4.58 10.13
N LYS A 53 -6.16 3.88 11.17
CA LYS A 53 -5.33 3.03 12.02
C LYS A 53 -5.11 1.66 11.39
N LEU A 54 -6.13 1.10 10.76
CA LEU A 54 -6.04 -0.18 10.06
C LEU A 54 -5.44 -0.05 8.66
N GLY A 55 -5.51 1.14 8.06
CA GLY A 55 -5.12 1.35 6.66
C GLY A 55 -6.05 0.62 5.70
N SER A 56 -7.35 0.54 6.04
CA SER A 56 -8.34 -0.21 5.27
C SER A 56 -9.73 0.42 5.39
N CYS A 57 -10.67 -0.03 4.55
CA CYS A 57 -12.06 0.40 4.63
C CYS A 57 -12.81 -0.34 5.74
N ARG A 58 -13.69 0.38 6.46
CA ARG A 58 -14.61 -0.12 7.48
C ARG A 58 -15.90 -0.63 6.86
N GLY A 59 -16.55 -1.55 7.57
CA GLY A 59 -17.87 -2.04 7.23
C GLY A 59 -17.89 -3.17 6.20
N LYS A 60 -19.09 -3.53 5.76
CA LYS A 60 -19.36 -4.66 4.85
C LYS A 60 -20.01 -4.22 3.53
N SER A 61 -19.96 -2.92 3.21
CA SER A 61 -20.46 -2.45 1.91
C SER A 61 -19.66 -3.10 0.79
N SER A 62 -20.31 -3.31 -0.37
CA SER A 62 -19.65 -3.90 -1.53
C SER A 62 -18.40 -3.11 -1.95
N GLU A 63 -18.47 -1.77 -1.88
CA GLU A 63 -17.34 -0.87 -2.12
C GLU A 63 -16.18 -1.12 -1.15
N ALA A 64 -16.44 -1.12 0.17
CA ALA A 64 -15.40 -1.34 1.18
C ALA A 64 -14.72 -2.70 1.00
N GLN A 65 -15.51 -3.73 0.72
CA GLN A 65 -14.99 -5.07 0.47
C GLN A 65 -14.18 -5.15 -0.83
N GLU A 66 -14.62 -4.50 -1.90
CA GLU A 66 -13.89 -4.47 -3.17
C GLU A 66 -12.53 -3.77 -3.01
N VAL A 67 -12.52 -2.60 -2.37
CA VAL A 67 -11.28 -1.84 -2.11
C VAL A 67 -10.33 -2.66 -1.23
N ASN A 68 -10.83 -3.29 -0.16
CA ASN A 68 -10.02 -4.13 0.71
C ASN A 68 -9.45 -5.36 -0.03
N ARG A 69 -10.24 -6.06 -0.85
CA ARG A 69 -9.74 -7.17 -1.69
C ARG A 69 -8.69 -6.71 -2.70
N TYR A 70 -8.88 -5.53 -3.26
CA TYR A 70 -7.92 -4.94 -4.18
C TYR A 70 -6.58 -4.67 -3.48
N MET A 71 -6.60 -4.03 -2.30
CA MET A 71 -5.40 -3.81 -1.48
C MET A 71 -4.74 -5.13 -1.04
N GLU A 72 -5.53 -6.17 -0.74
CA GLU A 72 -5.00 -7.49 -0.39
C GLU A 72 -4.21 -8.14 -1.53
N THR A 73 -4.60 -7.86 -2.78
CA THR A 73 -3.84 -8.34 -3.96
C THR A 73 -2.43 -7.75 -3.98
N PHE A 74 -2.25 -6.50 -3.55
CA PHE A 74 -0.92 -5.89 -3.40
C PHE A 74 -0.15 -6.50 -2.21
N ASN A 75 -0.80 -6.73 -1.07
CA ASN A 75 -0.17 -7.43 0.05
C ASN A 75 0.41 -8.77 -0.42
N LEU A 76 -0.42 -9.62 -1.02
CA LEU A 76 0.01 -10.94 -1.49
C LEU A 76 1.13 -10.84 -2.55
N THR A 77 1.01 -9.91 -3.49
CA THR A 77 2.02 -9.73 -4.54
C THR A 77 3.36 -9.27 -3.96
N TYR A 78 3.38 -8.20 -3.16
CA TYR A 78 4.62 -7.60 -2.69
C TYR A 78 5.25 -8.40 -1.52
N TYR A 79 4.47 -8.96 -0.60
CA TYR A 79 5.02 -9.88 0.41
C TYR A 79 5.46 -11.20 -0.22
N GLY A 80 4.73 -11.73 -1.21
CA GLY A 80 5.15 -12.92 -1.96
C GLY A 80 6.44 -12.69 -2.75
N LEU A 81 6.56 -11.53 -3.39
CA LEU A 81 7.80 -11.09 -4.01
C LEU A 81 8.91 -10.92 -2.98
N GLU A 82 8.68 -10.31 -1.82
CA GLU A 82 9.70 -10.16 -0.77
C GLU A 82 10.19 -11.52 -0.24
N ILE A 83 9.33 -12.53 -0.09
CA ILE A 83 9.74 -13.91 0.24
C ILE A 83 10.66 -14.48 -0.85
N HIS A 84 10.35 -14.25 -2.13
CA HIS A 84 11.22 -14.67 -3.24
C HIS A 84 12.49 -13.80 -3.37
N ARG A 85 12.41 -12.53 -2.99
CA ARG A 85 13.43 -11.49 -3.20
C ARG A 85 14.46 -11.46 -2.08
N LEU A 86 14.08 -11.74 -0.83
CA LEU A 86 15.00 -12.08 0.26
C LEU A 86 15.84 -13.32 -0.07
N GLY A 87 15.39 -14.15 -1.02
CA GLY A 87 16.20 -15.20 -1.62
C GLY A 87 17.21 -14.74 -2.68
N ARG A 88 17.05 -13.58 -3.36
CA ARG A 88 17.88 -13.22 -4.54
C ARG A 88 18.15 -11.75 -4.90
N VAL A 89 17.62 -10.70 -4.26
CA VAL A 89 17.71 -9.33 -4.83
C VAL A 89 17.89 -8.23 -3.79
N ALA A 90 19.11 -8.11 -3.27
CA ALA A 90 19.58 -6.83 -2.73
C ALA A 90 19.88 -5.79 -3.83
N GLU A 91 19.89 -6.15 -5.13
CA GLU A 91 20.70 -5.38 -6.09
C GLU A 91 19.98 -4.61 -7.22
N SER A 92 18.67 -4.80 -7.49
CA SER A 92 18.07 -4.24 -8.74
C SER A 92 16.94 -3.19 -8.62
N HIS A 93 16.32 -2.95 -7.46
CA HIS A 93 15.05 -2.19 -7.40
C HIS A 93 15.15 -0.65 -7.40
N LEU A 94 16.34 -0.04 -7.37
CA LEU A 94 16.47 1.43 -7.45
C LEU A 94 16.80 1.96 -8.86
N LYS A 95 16.99 1.10 -9.86
CA LYS A 95 17.43 1.53 -11.21
C LYS A 95 16.33 1.71 -12.25
N VAL A 96 15.04 1.57 -11.91
CA VAL A 96 13.92 1.73 -12.87
C VAL A 96 12.87 2.73 -12.37
N LEU A 97 13.29 3.71 -11.57
CA LEU A 97 12.56 4.95 -11.34
C LEU A 97 13.34 6.11 -11.95
#